data_AF-A0A426YTZ8-F1
#
_entry.id   AF-A0A426YTZ8-F1
#
_cell.length_a   1.000
_cell.length_b   1.000
_cell.length_c   1.000
_cell.angle_alpha   90.00
_cell.angle_beta   90.00
_cell.angle_gamma   90.00
#
_symmetry.space_group_name_H-M   'P 1'
#
loop_
_entity.id
_entity.type
_entity.pdbx_description
1 polymer ?
#
loop_
_entity_poly.entity_id
_entity_poly.type
_entity_poly.pdbx_seq_one_letter_code
_entity_poly.pdbx_strand_id
1 'polypeptide(L)'
;KSTIDDGNRPSTTDPSATAGSGRSAYQSAAGPVCTGWYGSYRSFFSSLWLLLQLMEYSYLLDMADDSEDPYMRLVYASSWAISVYYAYQRTWKPFNPILGETYEMVNHGGITFIAEQVSHHPPMSAAHAENEHFIYDITSKLKTKFLGNSVEVYPVGR
;
A
#
# COMPACT_ATOMS: atom_id res chain seq x y z
N LYS A 1 0.93 59.96 -5.70
CA LYS A 1 0.39 59.07 -4.64
C LYS A 1 -0.53 58.07 -5.36
N SER A 2 0.06 57.08 -6.02
CA SER A 2 0.34 55.71 -5.51
C SER A 2 -0.89 54.82 -5.67
N THR A 3 -1.03 54.25 -6.87
CA THR A 3 -1.81 53.05 -7.16
C THR A 3 -1.13 51.83 -6.51
N ILE A 4 -1.96 50.94 -5.97
CA ILE A 4 -1.59 49.79 -5.15
C ILE A 4 -0.86 48.73 -6.00
N ASP A 5 0.17 48.15 -5.40
CA ASP A 5 1.15 47.21 -5.95
C ASP A 5 0.65 45.76 -5.75
N ASP A 6 0.15 45.11 -6.81
CA ASP A 6 -0.20 43.68 -6.81
C ASP A 6 1.07 42.83 -7.07
N GLY A 7 2.00 42.89 -6.11
CA GLY A 7 3.22 42.09 -6.12
C GLY A 7 3.06 40.78 -5.37
N ASN A 8 2.59 39.70 -6.02
CA ASN A 8 3.14 38.34 -5.83
C ASN A 8 2.51 37.31 -6.79
N ARG A 9 3.11 37.11 -7.97
CA ARG A 9 2.93 35.87 -8.74
C ARG A 9 4.32 35.35 -9.06
N PRO A 10 4.81 34.28 -8.42
CA PRO A 10 6.13 33.75 -8.75
C PRO A 10 6.10 33.19 -10.17
N SER A 11 6.98 33.75 -11.00
CA SER A 11 7.29 33.38 -12.37
C SER A 11 7.76 31.93 -12.43
N THR A 12 7.06 31.12 -13.22
CA THR A 12 7.50 29.79 -13.64
C THR A 12 8.72 29.93 -14.55
N THR A 13 9.91 29.65 -14.04
CA THR A 13 11.03 29.01 -14.77
C THR A 13 12.27 29.00 -13.87
N ASP A 14 12.48 27.91 -13.12
CA ASP A 14 13.83 27.52 -12.70
C ASP A 14 14.41 26.66 -13.84
N PRO A 15 15.52 27.08 -14.51
CA PRO A 15 16.07 26.35 -15.66
C PRO A 15 17.04 25.22 -15.28
N SER A 16 17.09 24.76 -14.03
CA SER A 16 18.04 23.71 -13.61
C SER A 16 17.45 22.30 -13.50
N ALA A 17 16.16 22.09 -13.80
CA ALA A 17 15.58 20.75 -13.85
C ALA A 17 15.99 20.02 -15.14
N THR A 18 17.00 19.16 -15.04
CA THR A 18 17.37 18.21 -16.09
C THR A 18 16.11 17.48 -16.55
N ALA A 19 15.78 17.59 -17.83
CA ALA A 19 14.58 17.02 -18.43
C ALA A 19 14.60 15.48 -18.34
N GLY A 20 14.11 14.94 -17.23
CA GLY A 20 13.64 13.57 -17.17
C GLY A 20 12.50 13.43 -18.18
N SER A 21 12.60 12.48 -19.11
CA SER A 21 11.55 12.23 -20.11
C SER A 21 10.18 12.18 -19.43
N GLY A 22 9.12 12.72 -20.04
CA GLY A 22 7.78 12.75 -19.43
C GLY A 22 7.34 11.38 -18.87
N ARG A 23 7.80 10.27 -19.48
CA ARG A 23 7.63 8.91 -18.96
C ARG A 23 8.17 8.71 -17.54
N SER A 24 9.33 9.27 -17.20
CA SER A 24 9.91 9.16 -15.85
C SER A 24 9.05 9.89 -14.80
N ALA A 25 8.50 11.05 -15.13
CA ALA A 25 7.59 11.79 -14.25
C ALA A 25 6.27 11.02 -14.06
N TYR A 26 5.67 10.47 -15.12
CA TYR A 26 4.46 9.65 -15.02
C TYR A 26 4.70 8.32 -14.31
N GLN A 27 5.86 7.70 -14.49
CA GLN A 27 6.23 6.45 -13.82
C GLN A 27 6.52 6.66 -12.32
N SER A 28 7.04 7.83 -11.94
CA SER A 28 7.13 8.27 -10.53
C SER A 28 5.73 8.55 -9.95
N ALA A 29 4.85 9.21 -10.72
CA ALA A 29 3.47 9.46 -10.30
C ALA A 29 2.64 8.16 -10.13
N ALA A 30 2.88 7.14 -10.97
CA ALA A 30 2.18 5.86 -10.93
C ALA A 30 2.85 4.81 -10.02
N GLY A 31 4.14 4.94 -9.71
CA GLY A 31 4.89 3.98 -8.89
C GLY A 31 4.88 4.31 -7.39
N PRO A 32 5.23 3.39 -6.48
CA PRO A 32 4.99 3.55 -5.04
C PRO A 32 5.60 4.82 -4.40
N VAL A 33 6.64 5.39 -5.00
CA VAL A 33 7.24 6.66 -4.59
C VAL A 33 6.65 7.82 -5.39
N CYS A 34 5.62 8.50 -4.86
CA CYS A 34 5.04 9.69 -5.48
C CYS A 34 5.73 10.96 -4.96
N THR A 35 6.61 11.60 -5.72
CA THR A 35 7.25 12.88 -5.35
C THR A 35 6.57 14.12 -5.99
N GLY A 36 5.33 14.03 -6.47
CA GLY A 36 4.66 15.09 -7.24
C GLY A 36 3.28 15.56 -6.73
N TRP A 37 3.00 16.84 -6.97
CA TRP A 37 1.89 17.73 -6.55
C TRP A 37 0.42 17.30 -6.84
N TYR A 38 0.14 16.03 -7.18
CA TYR A 38 -1.23 15.55 -7.41
C TYR A 38 -1.86 15.05 -6.10
N GLY A 39 -2.17 15.99 -5.20
CA GLY A 39 -2.77 15.71 -3.88
C GLY A 39 -4.18 15.10 -3.92
N SER A 40 -4.87 15.12 -5.07
CA SER A 40 -6.26 14.64 -5.16
C SER A 40 -6.43 13.13 -5.21
N TYR A 41 -5.38 12.33 -5.47
CA TYR A 41 -5.49 10.86 -5.61
C TYR A 41 -4.72 10.07 -4.54
N ARG A 42 -4.73 10.57 -3.30
CA ARG A 42 -4.00 9.98 -2.18
C ARG A 42 -4.99 9.49 -1.13
N SER A 43 -4.94 8.21 -0.80
CA SER A 43 -5.70 7.67 0.33
C SER A 43 -5.20 8.33 1.60
N PHE A 44 -6.04 8.58 2.62
CA PHE A 44 -5.59 9.03 3.94
C PHE A 44 -4.75 7.97 4.67
N PHE A 45 -4.85 6.72 4.25
CA PHE A 45 -4.21 5.58 4.90
C PHE A 45 -2.87 5.22 4.27
N SER A 46 -1.89 4.87 5.12
CA SER A 46 -0.58 4.38 4.69
C SER A 46 -0.66 2.97 4.12
N SER A 47 0.35 2.54 3.37
CA SER A 47 0.37 1.17 2.82
C SER A 47 0.44 0.11 3.92
N LEU A 48 0.97 0.43 5.11
CA LEU A 48 0.96 -0.48 6.26
C LEU A 48 -0.47 -0.74 6.74
N TRP A 49 -1.33 0.27 6.70
CA TRP A 49 -2.75 0.10 7.03
C TRP A 49 -3.50 -0.76 6.00
N LEU A 50 -3.10 -0.71 4.73
CA LEU A 50 -3.64 -1.63 3.72
C LEU A 50 -3.27 -3.10 4.03
N LEU A 51 -2.08 -3.36 4.57
CA LEU A 51 -1.68 -4.72 4.99
C LEU A 51 -2.54 -5.22 6.16
N LEU A 52 -2.86 -4.33 7.10
CA LEU A 52 -3.76 -4.65 8.20
C LEU A 52 -5.15 -5.07 7.70
N GLN A 53 -5.67 -4.42 6.66
CA GLN A 53 -6.98 -4.76 6.09
C GLN A 53 -7.06 -6.16 5.51
N LEU A 54 -5.92 -6.78 5.19
CA LEU A 54 -5.89 -8.18 4.76
C LEU A 54 -6.33 -9.11 5.89
N MET A 55 -6.17 -8.68 7.15
CA MET A 55 -6.52 -9.42 8.34
C MET A 55 -7.96 -9.18 8.81
N GLU A 56 -8.76 -8.37 8.11
CA GLU A 56 -10.17 -8.11 8.48
C GLU A 56 -11.01 -9.40 8.54
N TYR A 57 -10.81 -10.30 7.58
CA TYR A 57 -11.53 -11.57 7.46
C TYR A 57 -10.75 -12.78 7.99
N SER A 58 -9.79 -12.53 8.89
CA SER A 58 -8.92 -13.54 9.48
C SER A 58 -9.66 -14.65 10.24
N TYR A 59 -10.84 -14.37 10.80
CA TYR A 59 -11.72 -15.37 11.42
C TYR A 59 -12.09 -16.54 10.49
N LEU A 60 -11.98 -16.37 9.16
CA LEU A 60 -12.15 -17.46 8.19
C LEU A 60 -11.03 -18.49 8.31
N LEU A 61 -9.82 -18.08 8.67
CA LEU A 61 -8.70 -19.00 8.90
C LEU A 61 -8.90 -19.81 10.19
N ASP A 62 -9.46 -19.19 11.24
CA ASP A 62 -9.81 -19.88 12.48
C ASP A 62 -10.87 -20.96 12.21
N MET A 63 -11.93 -20.62 11.46
CA MET A 63 -12.93 -21.60 11.01
C MET A 63 -12.34 -22.71 10.11
N ALA A 64 -11.28 -22.40 9.36
CA ALA A 64 -10.60 -23.39 8.53
C ALA A 64 -9.82 -24.40 9.37
N ASP A 65 -9.23 -23.96 10.49
CA ASP A 65 -8.52 -24.82 11.44
C ASP A 65 -9.49 -25.71 12.25
N ASP A 66 -10.61 -25.13 12.70
CA ASP A 66 -11.67 -25.85 13.43
C ASP A 66 -12.38 -26.91 12.56
N SER A 67 -12.29 -26.82 11.24
CA SER A 67 -12.98 -27.72 10.31
C SER A 67 -12.27 -29.07 10.17
N GLU A 68 -12.94 -30.15 10.57
CA GLU A 68 -12.45 -31.52 10.39
C GLU A 68 -12.41 -31.96 8.91
N ASP A 69 -13.37 -31.51 8.10
CA ASP A 69 -13.46 -31.86 6.67
C ASP A 69 -12.43 -31.09 5.83
N PRO A 70 -11.51 -31.79 5.13
CA PRO A 70 -10.53 -31.15 4.25
C PRO A 70 -11.13 -30.26 3.16
N TYR A 71 -12.33 -30.57 2.65
CA TYR A 71 -12.96 -29.76 1.60
C TYR A 71 -13.45 -28.42 2.14
N MET A 72 -14.10 -28.42 3.30
CA MET A 72 -14.55 -27.19 3.96
C MET A 72 -13.37 -26.30 4.35
N ARG A 73 -12.28 -26.88 4.87
CA ARG A 73 -11.04 -26.14 5.16
C ARG A 73 -10.50 -25.41 3.93
N LEU A 74 -10.51 -26.06 2.77
CA LEU A 74 -10.08 -25.44 1.51
C LEU A 74 -11.01 -24.29 1.10
N VAL A 75 -12.33 -24.43 1.29
CA VAL A 75 -13.32 -23.39 0.98
C VAL A 75 -13.08 -22.14 1.83
N TYR A 76 -12.83 -22.30 3.14
CA TYR A 76 -12.54 -21.18 4.03
C TYR A 76 -11.23 -20.47 3.69
N ALA A 77 -10.15 -21.25 3.47
CA ALA A 77 -8.85 -20.69 3.06
C ALA A 77 -8.93 -19.94 1.72
N SER A 78 -9.68 -20.49 0.75
CA SER A 78 -9.89 -19.84 -0.56
C SER A 78 -10.73 -18.58 -0.43
N SER A 79 -11.77 -18.59 0.42
CA SER A 79 -12.61 -17.42 0.68
C SER A 79 -11.81 -16.28 1.31
N TRP A 80 -10.93 -16.61 2.26
CA TRP A 80 -9.99 -15.65 2.84
C TRP A 80 -9.04 -15.08 1.78
N ALA A 81 -8.45 -15.92 0.93
CA ALA A 81 -7.56 -15.47 -0.14
C ALA A 81 -8.25 -14.54 -1.16
N ILE A 82 -9.55 -14.74 -1.43
CA ILE A 82 -10.34 -13.85 -2.29
C ILE A 82 -10.61 -12.51 -1.58
N SER A 83 -10.86 -12.52 -0.27
CA SER A 83 -11.11 -11.31 0.51
C SER A 83 -9.93 -10.34 0.50
N VAL A 84 -8.69 -10.84 0.43
CA VAL A 84 -7.47 -10.04 0.24
C VAL A 84 -7.57 -9.15 -1.01
N TYR A 85 -8.12 -9.67 -2.11
CA TYR A 85 -8.28 -8.90 -3.34
C TYR A 85 -9.25 -7.73 -3.19
N TYR A 86 -10.26 -7.86 -2.32
CA TYR A 86 -11.21 -6.78 -2.03
C TYR A 86 -10.52 -5.56 -1.42
N ALA A 87 -9.55 -5.77 -0.52
CA ALA A 87 -8.77 -4.67 0.07
C ALA A 87 -7.98 -3.88 -0.99
N TYR A 88 -7.52 -4.54 -2.05
CA TYR A 88 -6.76 -3.92 -3.15
C TYR A 88 -7.61 -3.18 -4.20
N GLN A 89 -8.94 -3.26 -4.17
CA GLN A 89 -9.80 -2.60 -5.16
C GLN A 89 -9.80 -1.07 -5.08
N ARG A 90 -9.14 -0.47 -4.08
CA ARG A 90 -9.10 0.99 -3.94
C ARG A 90 -8.21 1.62 -5.01
N THR A 91 -8.81 2.54 -5.76
CA THR A 91 -8.16 3.32 -6.83
C THR A 91 -7.21 4.41 -6.31
N TRP A 92 -7.25 4.68 -5.01
CA TRP A 92 -6.44 5.72 -4.36
C TRP A 92 -5.09 5.18 -3.95
N LYS A 93 -4.02 5.89 -4.31
CA LYS A 93 -2.67 5.51 -3.94
C LYS A 93 -2.47 5.67 -2.43
N PRO A 94 -2.07 4.63 -1.69
CA PRO A 94 -1.80 4.75 -0.26
C PRO A 94 -0.63 5.71 0.00
N PHE A 95 -0.58 6.30 1.20
CA PHE A 95 0.61 7.03 1.62
C PHE A 95 1.81 6.09 1.65
N ASN A 96 2.92 6.51 1.04
CA ASN A 96 4.20 5.82 1.18
C ASN A 96 4.73 6.07 2.60
N PRO A 97 4.83 5.04 3.45
CA PRO A 97 5.28 5.20 4.84
C PRO A 97 6.71 5.73 4.90
N ILE A 98 7.05 6.39 6.01
CA ILE A 98 8.44 6.72 6.29
C ILE A 98 9.24 5.46 6.63
N LEU A 99 10.55 5.46 6.40
CA LEU A 99 11.40 4.33 6.77
C LEU A 99 11.34 4.13 8.29
N GLY A 100 11.05 2.90 8.73
CA GLY A 100 10.86 2.58 10.14
C GLY A 100 9.51 3.01 10.71
N GLU A 101 8.55 3.47 9.88
CA GLU A 101 7.16 3.55 10.32
C GLU A 101 6.66 2.14 10.67
N THR A 102 6.05 2.01 11.85
CA THR A 102 5.49 0.76 12.34
C THR A 102 4.01 0.92 12.61
N TYR A 103 3.27 -0.14 12.38
CA TYR A 103 1.86 -0.24 12.73
C TYR A 103 1.64 -1.53 13.51
N GLU A 104 1.03 -1.44 14.68
CA GLU A 104 0.69 -2.58 15.52
C GLU A 104 -0.81 -2.61 15.79
N MET A 105 -1.36 -3.82 15.84
CA MET A 105 -2.71 -4.10 16.30
C MET A 105 -2.62 -5.32 17.21
N VAL A 106 -3.06 -5.16 18.46
CA VAL A 106 -3.01 -6.22 19.46
C VAL A 106 -4.43 -6.55 19.90
N ASN A 107 -4.75 -7.84 19.98
CA ASN A 107 -6.01 -8.35 20.52
C ASN A 107 -7.27 -7.84 19.79
N HIS A 108 -7.19 -7.74 18.46
CA HIS A 108 -8.37 -7.49 17.63
C HIS A 108 -8.87 -8.82 17.05
N GLY A 109 -9.87 -9.42 17.70
CA GLY A 109 -10.36 -10.75 17.31
C GLY A 109 -9.35 -11.87 17.56
N GLY A 110 -8.52 -11.77 18.60
CA GLY A 110 -7.52 -12.78 18.96
C GLY A 110 -6.18 -12.67 18.25
N ILE A 111 -6.06 -11.78 17.26
CA ILE A 111 -4.86 -11.65 16.43
C ILE A 111 -3.97 -10.52 16.92
N THR A 112 -2.67 -10.79 16.89
CA THR A 112 -1.61 -9.79 17.04
C THR A 112 -0.98 -9.57 15.66
N PHE A 113 -0.97 -8.34 15.19
CA PHE A 113 -0.43 -7.95 13.89
C PHE A 113 0.59 -6.84 14.07
N ILE A 114 1.74 -6.98 13.42
CA ILE A 114 2.79 -5.97 13.34
C ILE A 114 3.19 -5.77 11.88
N ALA A 115 3.33 -4.52 11.45
CA ALA A 115 3.84 -4.17 10.15
C ALA A 115 4.89 -3.06 10.27
N GLU A 116 5.92 -3.12 9.45
CA GLU A 116 6.97 -2.11 9.38
C GLU A 116 7.38 -1.79 7.95
N GLN A 117 7.77 -0.55 7.72
CA GLN A 117 8.41 -0.14 6.47
C GLN A 117 9.91 -0.40 6.55
N VAL A 118 10.36 -1.56 6.04
CA VAL A 118 11.76 -2.02 6.10
C VAL A 118 12.70 -1.34 5.11
N SER A 119 12.16 -0.77 4.03
CA SER A 119 12.99 -0.12 3.00
C SER A 119 12.25 1.00 2.30
N HIS A 120 12.98 2.06 1.92
CA HIS A 120 12.46 3.19 1.16
C HIS A 120 12.86 3.14 -0.34
N HIS A 121 13.97 2.47 -0.67
CA HIS A 121 14.50 2.36 -2.03
C HIS A 121 15.06 0.95 -2.32
N PRO A 122 14.25 0.03 -2.89
CA PRO A 122 12.83 0.19 -3.24
C PRO A 122 11.92 0.18 -2.01
N PRO A 123 10.72 0.77 -2.06
CA PRO A 123 9.77 0.69 -0.96
C PRO A 123 9.37 -0.76 -0.73
N MET A 124 9.63 -1.25 0.49
CA MET A 124 9.24 -2.58 0.93
C MET A 124 8.68 -2.49 2.35
N SER A 125 7.56 -3.15 2.56
CA SER A 125 6.92 -3.29 3.86
C SER A 125 6.92 -4.77 4.25
N ALA A 126 7.18 -5.07 5.51
CA ALA A 126 7.03 -6.41 6.07
C ALA A 126 5.88 -6.38 7.08
N ALA A 127 5.12 -7.46 7.17
CA ALA A 127 4.15 -7.64 8.23
C ALA A 127 4.10 -9.09 8.70
N HIS A 128 3.75 -9.25 9.96
CA HIS A 128 3.63 -10.51 10.67
C HIS A 128 2.32 -10.49 11.47
N ALA A 129 1.51 -11.52 11.27
CA ALA A 129 0.29 -11.73 12.02
C ALA A 129 0.35 -13.09 12.72
N GLU A 130 0.02 -13.12 13.99
CA GLU A 130 -0.05 -14.34 14.79
C GLU A 130 -1.41 -14.46 15.50
N ASN A 131 -1.92 -15.68 15.52
CA ASN A 131 -3.06 -16.13 16.31
C ASN A 131 -2.73 -17.50 16.92
N GLU A 132 -3.57 -18.00 17.83
CA GLU A 132 -3.47 -19.37 18.36
C GLU A 132 -3.57 -20.44 17.25
N HIS A 133 -4.30 -20.14 16.18
CA HIS A 133 -4.58 -21.06 15.08
C HIS A 133 -3.63 -20.93 13.88
N PHE A 134 -3.09 -19.74 13.62
CA PHE A 134 -2.31 -19.50 12.41
C PHE A 134 -1.22 -18.44 12.59
N ILE A 135 -0.21 -18.52 11.73
CA ILE A 135 0.85 -17.52 11.60
C ILE A 135 0.89 -17.10 10.13
N TYR A 136 0.88 -15.80 9.87
CA TYR A 136 0.90 -15.22 8.54
C TYR A 136 1.98 -14.14 8.41
N ASP A 137 3.02 -14.47 7.64
CA ASP A 137 4.07 -13.55 7.24
C ASP A 137 3.81 -13.02 5.84
N ILE A 138 3.91 -11.71 5.65
CA ILE A 138 3.80 -11.09 4.33
C ILE A 138 4.90 -10.06 4.11
N THR A 139 5.52 -10.12 2.93
CA THR A 139 6.42 -9.05 2.48
C THR A 139 5.84 -8.37 1.25
N SER A 140 5.48 -7.09 1.36
CA SER A 140 4.94 -6.32 0.25
C SER A 140 6.02 -5.49 -0.43
N LYS A 141 6.39 -5.87 -1.64
CA LYS A 141 7.19 -5.04 -2.56
C LYS A 141 6.42 -4.84 -3.85
N LEU A 142 5.89 -3.65 -4.05
CA LEU A 142 5.13 -3.31 -5.25
C LEU A 142 6.08 -2.82 -6.35
N LYS A 143 6.13 -3.55 -7.47
CA LYS A 143 6.81 -3.11 -8.69
C LYS A 143 5.77 -2.70 -9.72
N THR A 144 5.75 -1.43 -10.09
CA THR A 144 4.79 -0.91 -11.07
C THR A 144 5.45 -0.67 -12.42
N LYS A 145 4.79 -1.06 -13.51
CA LYS A 145 5.22 -0.77 -14.88
C LYS A 145 4.12 0.01 -15.60
N PHE A 146 4.48 1.17 -16.13
CA PHE A 146 3.55 1.97 -16.93
C PHE A 146 3.64 1.55 -18.40
N LEU A 147 2.52 1.14 -18.97
CA LEU A 147 2.43 0.70 -20.38
C LEU A 147 1.87 1.79 -21.32
N GLY A 148 1.60 3.00 -20.81
CA GLY A 148 1.05 4.11 -21.60
C GLY A 148 -0.41 4.40 -21.26
N ASN A 149 -1.29 3.40 -21.42
CA ASN A 149 -2.72 3.53 -21.06
C ASN A 149 -3.11 2.65 -19.85
N SER A 150 -2.18 1.88 -19.31
CA SER A 150 -2.39 1.03 -18.14
C SER A 150 -1.16 1.01 -17.25
N VAL A 151 -1.39 0.70 -15.98
CA VAL A 151 -0.35 0.45 -14.97
C VAL A 151 -0.46 -1.02 -14.60
N GLU A 152 0.62 -1.77 -14.82
CA GLU A 152 0.76 -3.12 -14.26
C GLU A 152 1.37 -3.01 -12.87
N VAL A 153 0.71 -3.62 -11.88
CA VAL A 153 1.19 -3.68 -10.50
C VAL A 153 1.57 -5.11 -10.21
N TYR A 154 2.86 -5.36 -9.99
CA TYR A 154 3.38 -6.67 -9.60
C TYR A 154 3.64 -6.69 -8.10
N PRO A 155 2.83 -7.43 -7.32
CA PRO A 155 3.20 -7.75 -5.95
C PRO A 155 4.37 -8.74 -5.99
N VAL A 156 5.55 -8.27 -5.59
CA VAL A 156 6.73 -9.11 -5.41
C VAL A 156 6.82 -9.36 -3.91
N GLY A 157 6.61 -10.59 -3.49
CA GLY A 157 6.43 -10.90 -2.07
C GLY A 157 6.16 -12.37 -1.86
N ARG A 158 6.50 -12.87 -0.67
CA ARG A 158 6.05 -14.15 -0.16
C ARG A 158 4.87 -13.90 0.76
#